data_AF-A0A957IGN6-F1
#
_entry.id   AF-A0A957IGN6-F1
#
_cell.length_a   1.000
_cell.length_b   1.000
_cell.length_c   1.000
_cell.angle_alpha   90.00
_cell.angle_beta   90.00
_cell.angle_gamma   90.00
#
_symmetry.space_group_name_H-M   'P 1'
#
loop_
_entity.id
_entity.type
_entity.pdbx_description
1 polymer ?
#
loop_
_entity_poly.entity_id
_entity_poly.type
_entity_poly.pdbx_seq_one_letter_code
_entity_poly.pdbx_strand_id
1 'polypeptide(L)'
;MTMQQLEPVYNLRAKINRLQAEYKQARLDLTAAEAELAQEQAAVNAFRMHCRLKLDNLIDILLALRADKQALFTRLQLLQQAQDLGIRFDEDDPFWNLDEDIDSDSLADDADDLLLPTDTPHDKAAEKRLYRELARRFHPDLAETAVEQAYRTSIMSAINSAYQVNDIQALYDLAGELEPGEIAELAGIEVPEVRRLRELILKCHRLRRKAQLQLRTLRRENTARMWLRAQQLDETDADYWSVIKRELEAVITKRELEVVILREQVTVLEAQNEHVDSTIDS
;
A
#
# COMPACT_ATOMS: atom_id res chain seq x y z
N MET A 1 -54.10 0.96 37.64
CA MET A 1 -53.19 0.68 36.51
C MET A 1 -52.58 -0.69 36.73
N THR A 2 -53.00 -1.66 35.92
CA THR A 2 -52.70 -3.09 36.09
C THR A 2 -51.25 -3.40 35.72
N MET A 3 -50.62 -4.32 36.45
CA MET A 3 -49.21 -4.70 36.30
C MET A 3 -48.82 -5.17 34.88
N GLN A 4 -49.76 -5.60 34.05
CA GLN A 4 -49.52 -6.01 32.66
C GLN A 4 -49.15 -4.86 31.70
N GLN A 5 -49.38 -3.60 32.06
CA GLN A 5 -49.00 -2.45 31.21
C GLN A 5 -47.59 -1.90 31.52
N LEU A 6 -46.95 -2.34 32.61
CA LEU A 6 -45.65 -1.84 33.06
C LEU A 6 -44.46 -2.68 32.56
N GLU A 7 -44.67 -3.94 32.19
CA GLU A 7 -43.65 -4.83 31.63
C GLU A 7 -42.98 -4.31 30.35
N PRO A 8 -43.71 -3.80 29.33
CA PRO A 8 -43.06 -3.32 28.10
C PRO A 8 -42.21 -2.05 28.34
N VAL A 9 -42.65 -1.17 29.24
CA VAL A 9 -41.93 0.07 29.59
C VAL A 9 -40.67 -0.24 30.41
N TYR A 10 -40.75 -1.19 31.34
CA TYR A 10 -39.61 -1.65 32.13
C TYR A 10 -38.55 -2.36 31.26
N ASN A 11 -39.00 -3.21 30.34
CA ASN A 11 -38.12 -3.89 29.37
C ASN A 11 -37.45 -2.90 28.41
N LEU A 12 -38.15 -1.85 27.97
CA LEU A 12 -37.57 -0.81 27.13
C LEU A 12 -36.50 -0.01 27.88
N ARG A 13 -36.76 0.40 29.13
CA ARG A 13 -35.80 1.15 29.94
C ARG A 13 -34.56 0.32 30.27
N ALA A 14 -34.74 -0.97 30.57
CA ALA A 14 -33.63 -1.90 30.75
C ALA A 14 -32.81 -2.06 29.46
N LYS A 15 -33.47 -2.15 28.30
CA LYS A 15 -32.81 -2.22 26.98
C LYS A 15 -32.01 -0.96 26.68
N ILE A 16 -32.57 0.23 26.93
CA ILE A 16 -31.87 1.51 26.76
C ILE A 16 -30.64 1.59 27.67
N ASN A 17 -30.77 1.21 28.94
CA ASN A 17 -29.62 1.20 29.87
C ASN A 17 -28.51 0.25 29.41
N ARG A 18 -28.85 -0.93 28.90
CA ARG A 18 -27.87 -1.87 28.32
C ARG A 18 -27.17 -1.28 27.11
N LEU A 19 -27.91 -0.69 26.17
CA LEU A 19 -27.35 -0.04 24.98
C LEU A 19 -26.48 1.17 25.35
N GLN A 20 -26.83 1.92 26.38
CA GLN A 20 -25.99 3.01 26.88
C GLN A 20 -24.67 2.49 27.47
N ALA A 21 -24.69 1.36 28.19
CA ALA A 21 -23.48 0.73 28.69
C ALA A 21 -22.61 0.20 27.52
N GLU A 22 -23.24 -0.45 26.53
CA GLU A 22 -22.57 -0.91 25.31
C GLU A 22 -21.95 0.25 24.53
N TYR A 23 -22.66 1.36 24.37
CA TYR A 23 -22.14 2.57 23.71
C TYR A 23 -20.93 3.15 24.45
N LYS A 24 -20.96 3.21 25.79
CA LYS A 24 -19.81 3.66 26.57
C LYS A 24 -18.61 2.75 26.35
N GLN A 25 -18.81 1.43 26.35
CA GLN A 25 -17.73 0.48 26.09
C GLN A 25 -17.18 0.63 24.67
N ALA A 26 -18.06 0.70 23.66
CA ALA A 26 -17.67 0.87 22.26
C ALA A 26 -16.86 2.16 22.04
N ARG A 27 -17.17 3.23 22.79
CA ARG A 27 -16.41 4.47 22.77
C ARG A 27 -15.04 4.34 23.42
N LEU A 28 -14.93 3.63 24.54
CA LEU A 28 -13.63 3.35 25.18
C LEU A 28 -12.73 2.53 24.25
N ASP A 29 -13.28 1.47 23.66
CA ASP A 29 -12.57 0.62 22.70
C ASP A 29 -12.09 1.41 21.48
N LEU A 30 -12.92 2.34 20.97
CA LEU A 30 -12.53 3.24 19.88
C LEU A 30 -11.36 4.13 20.29
N THR A 31 -11.44 4.80 21.45
CA THR A 31 -10.37 5.68 21.91
C THR A 31 -9.06 4.93 22.13
N ALA A 32 -9.12 3.68 22.61
CA ALA A 32 -7.94 2.84 22.77
C ALA A 32 -7.32 2.48 21.40
N ALA A 33 -8.12 2.09 20.42
CA ALA A 33 -7.64 1.77 19.08
C ALA A 33 -7.06 2.99 18.34
N GLU A 34 -7.68 4.17 18.50
CA GLU A 34 -7.16 5.43 17.94
C GLU A 34 -5.84 5.84 18.60
N ALA A 35 -5.71 5.66 19.92
CA ALA A 35 -4.48 5.94 20.64
C ALA A 35 -3.33 5.00 20.22
N GLU A 36 -3.61 3.70 20.06
CA GLU A 36 -2.63 2.72 19.57
C GLU A 36 -2.14 3.08 18.17
N LEU A 37 -3.07 3.40 17.25
CA LEU A 37 -2.73 3.83 15.90
C LEU A 37 -1.88 5.11 15.91
N ALA A 38 -2.27 6.11 16.69
CA ALA A 38 -1.54 7.37 16.76
C ALA A 38 -0.12 7.19 17.32
N GLN A 39 0.03 6.35 18.35
CA GLN A 39 1.33 6.06 18.96
C GLN A 39 2.27 5.36 17.99
N GLU A 40 1.82 4.30 17.31
CA GLU A 40 2.65 3.60 16.32
C GLU A 40 2.96 4.48 15.12
N GLN A 41 2.00 5.26 14.64
CA GLN A 41 2.24 6.18 13.53
C GLN A 41 3.31 7.22 13.89
N ALA A 42 3.27 7.77 15.11
CA ALA A 42 4.28 8.70 15.59
C ALA A 42 5.66 8.05 15.68
N ALA A 43 5.74 6.82 16.21
CA ALA A 43 6.99 6.06 16.31
C ALA A 43 7.58 5.74 14.93
N VAL A 44 6.78 5.22 14.00
CA VAL A 44 7.20 4.90 12.64
C VAL A 44 7.61 6.17 11.89
N ASN A 45 6.88 7.28 12.05
CA ASN A 45 7.25 8.56 11.42
C ASN A 45 8.56 9.14 11.98
N ALA A 46 8.78 9.06 13.29
CA ALA A 46 10.07 9.45 13.87
C ALA A 46 11.21 8.58 13.33
N PHE A 47 10.98 7.26 13.24
CA PHE A 47 11.94 6.33 12.67
C PHE A 47 12.23 6.62 11.18
N ARG A 48 11.21 6.96 10.37
CA ARG A 48 11.39 7.42 8.99
C ARG A 48 12.32 8.62 8.90
N MET A 49 12.12 9.62 9.76
CA MET A 49 13.00 10.79 9.80
C MET A 49 14.44 10.39 10.16
N HIS A 50 14.63 9.43 11.05
CA HIS A 50 15.96 8.92 11.39
C HIS A 50 16.60 8.15 10.21
N CYS A 51 15.84 7.28 9.54
CA CYS A 51 16.28 6.60 8.33
C CYS A 51 16.74 7.61 7.29
N ARG A 52 15.95 8.65 7.06
CA ARG A 52 16.26 9.72 6.13
C ARG A 52 17.61 10.35 6.44
N LEU A 53 17.79 10.82 7.67
CA LEU A 53 19.04 11.46 8.10
C LEU A 53 20.28 10.55 8.05
N LYS A 54 20.11 9.23 8.21
CA LYS A 54 21.23 8.27 8.33
C LYS A 54 21.55 7.55 7.03
N LEU A 55 20.56 7.34 6.18
CA LEU A 55 20.63 6.44 5.04
C LEU A 55 20.42 7.15 3.69
N ASP A 56 19.94 8.40 3.66
CA ASP A 56 19.60 9.12 2.41
C ASP A 56 20.71 9.02 1.37
N ASN A 57 21.96 9.33 1.72
CA ASN A 57 23.07 9.26 0.76
C ASN A 57 23.26 7.86 0.16
N LEU A 58 23.13 6.80 0.97
CA LEU A 58 23.27 5.43 0.48
C LEU A 58 22.07 5.02 -0.39
N ILE A 59 20.88 5.48 -0.03
CA ILE A 59 19.66 5.25 -0.81
C ILE A 59 19.76 5.98 -2.16
N ASP A 60 20.20 7.24 -2.17
CA ASP A 60 20.39 8.04 -3.38
C ASP A 60 21.41 7.39 -4.33
N ILE A 61 22.55 6.92 -3.79
CA ILE A 61 23.55 6.18 -4.58
C ILE A 61 22.93 4.92 -5.18
N LEU A 62 22.19 4.14 -4.38
CA LEU A 62 21.57 2.91 -4.84
C LEU A 62 20.51 3.17 -5.93
N LEU A 63 19.70 4.23 -5.77
CA LEU A 63 18.70 4.64 -6.75
C LEU A 63 19.35 5.11 -8.06
N ALA A 64 20.43 5.90 -7.98
CA ALA A 64 21.21 6.32 -9.14
C ALA A 64 21.79 5.12 -9.90
N LEU A 65 22.40 4.16 -9.17
CA LEU A 65 22.94 2.94 -9.77
C LEU A 65 21.85 2.08 -10.42
N ARG A 66 20.64 2.04 -9.85
CA ARG A 66 19.50 1.34 -10.44
C ARG A 66 19.06 2.02 -11.75
N ALA A 67 18.95 3.35 -11.76
CA ALA A 67 18.62 4.09 -12.97
C ALA A 67 19.68 3.88 -14.06
N ASP A 68 20.96 3.94 -13.70
CA ASP A 68 22.08 3.67 -14.61
C ASP A 68 22.01 2.25 -15.19
N LYS A 69 21.79 1.25 -14.33
CA LYS A 69 21.62 -0.16 -14.75
C LYS A 69 20.47 -0.31 -15.74
N GLN A 70 19.33 0.32 -15.45
CA GLN A 70 18.15 0.27 -16.31
C GLN A 70 18.45 0.87 -17.69
N ALA A 71 19.05 2.06 -17.72
CA ALA A 71 19.40 2.74 -18.97
C ALA A 71 20.36 1.89 -19.82
N LEU A 72 21.39 1.31 -19.19
CA LEU A 72 22.36 0.45 -19.89
C LEU A 72 21.73 -0.84 -20.40
N PHE A 73 20.83 -1.44 -19.63
CA PHE A 73 20.13 -2.65 -20.05
C PHE A 73 19.25 -2.37 -21.27
N THR A 74 18.44 -1.31 -21.21
CA THR A 74 17.64 -0.86 -22.36
C THR A 74 18.51 -0.58 -23.58
N ARG A 75 19.65 0.12 -23.38
CA ARG A 75 20.60 0.40 -24.46
C ARG A 75 21.19 -0.87 -25.07
N LEU A 76 21.60 -1.82 -24.24
CA LEU A 76 22.16 -3.10 -24.68
C LEU A 76 21.13 -3.90 -25.49
N GLN A 77 19.87 -3.93 -25.03
CA GLN A 77 18.78 -4.59 -25.73
C GLN A 77 18.55 -3.99 -27.12
N LEU A 78 18.55 -2.66 -27.24
CA LEU A 78 18.39 -1.96 -28.52
C LEU A 78 19.55 -2.25 -29.48
N LEU A 79 20.80 -2.24 -28.99
CA LEU A 79 21.99 -2.57 -29.80
C LEU A 79 21.95 -4.02 -30.30
N GLN A 80 21.53 -4.97 -29.45
CA GLN A 80 21.36 -6.36 -29.84
C GLN A 80 20.27 -6.52 -30.90
N GLN A 81 19.11 -5.86 -30.72
CA GLN A 81 18.02 -5.89 -31.69
C GLN A 81 18.44 -5.31 -33.05
N ALA A 82 19.22 -4.23 -33.05
CA ALA A 82 19.78 -3.65 -34.27
C ALA A 82 20.72 -4.64 -34.98
N GLN A 83 21.63 -5.27 -34.22
CA GLN A 83 22.52 -6.31 -34.75
C GLN A 83 21.76 -7.50 -35.35
N ASP A 84 20.71 -7.98 -34.67
CA ASP A 84 19.88 -9.09 -35.13
C ASP A 84 19.11 -8.76 -36.42
N LEU A 85 18.64 -7.52 -36.54
CA LEU A 85 17.99 -7.02 -37.75
C LEU A 85 19.00 -6.69 -38.87
N GLY A 86 20.30 -6.65 -38.56
CA GLY A 86 21.36 -6.20 -39.46
C GLY A 86 21.24 -4.73 -39.83
N ILE A 87 20.57 -3.93 -38.99
CA ILE A 87 20.36 -2.50 -39.17
C ILE A 87 21.21 -1.77 -38.13
N ARG A 88 21.71 -0.58 -38.47
CA ARG A 88 22.42 0.26 -37.50
C ARG A 88 21.46 0.78 -36.43
N PHE A 89 21.90 0.73 -35.18
CA PHE A 89 21.23 1.49 -34.12
C PHE A 89 21.65 2.95 -34.20
N ASP A 90 20.67 3.86 -34.29
CA ASP A 90 20.85 5.31 -34.23
C ASP A 90 19.85 5.90 -33.23
N GLU A 91 20.36 6.62 -32.23
CA GLU A 91 19.57 7.14 -31.12
C GLU A 91 18.63 8.27 -31.56
N ASP A 92 18.99 8.99 -32.63
CA ASP A 92 18.19 10.10 -33.17
C ASP A 92 17.11 9.61 -34.17
N ASP A 93 17.09 8.31 -34.52
CA ASP A 93 16.12 7.76 -35.47
C ASP A 93 14.75 7.52 -34.79
N PRO A 94 13.65 8.09 -35.31
CA PRO A 94 12.30 7.83 -34.82
C PRO A 94 11.93 6.34 -34.75
N PHE A 95 12.56 5.49 -35.57
CA PHE A 95 12.36 4.04 -35.57
C PHE A 95 12.67 3.38 -34.22
N TRP A 96 13.69 3.88 -33.51
CA TRP A 96 14.11 3.38 -32.20
C TRP A 96 13.49 4.16 -31.02
N ASN A 97 12.79 5.26 -31.31
CA ASN A 97 12.14 6.15 -30.34
C ASN A 97 10.62 5.94 -30.23
N LEU A 98 10.07 4.84 -30.76
CA LEU A 98 8.67 4.52 -30.47
C LEU A 98 8.55 4.13 -28.99
N ASP A 99 7.68 4.85 -28.28
CA ASP A 99 7.14 4.51 -26.97
C ASP A 99 6.35 3.18 -27.03
N GLU A 100 6.98 2.09 -27.49
CA GLU A 100 6.49 0.77 -27.14
C GLU A 100 6.73 0.64 -25.64
N ASP A 101 5.68 0.24 -24.93
CA ASP A 101 5.69 -0.17 -23.53
C ASP A 101 6.78 -1.25 -23.36
N ILE A 102 8.05 -0.86 -23.28
CA ILE A 102 9.14 -1.72 -22.81
C ILE A 102 8.67 -2.09 -21.42
N ASP A 103 8.24 -3.33 -21.30
CA ASP A 103 7.57 -3.91 -20.16
C ASP A 103 8.37 -3.56 -18.90
N SER A 104 8.03 -2.41 -18.29
CA SER A 104 8.67 -1.89 -17.08
C SER A 104 8.49 -2.87 -15.93
N ASP A 105 7.60 -3.85 -16.10
CA ASP A 105 7.31 -4.95 -15.19
C ASP A 105 8.35 -6.09 -15.27
N SER A 106 9.14 -6.20 -16.35
CA SER A 106 10.16 -7.25 -16.49
C SER A 106 11.42 -7.00 -15.65
N LEU A 107 11.54 -5.80 -15.08
CA LEU A 107 12.65 -5.38 -14.22
C LEU A 107 12.14 -5.02 -12.82
N ALA A 108 11.25 -5.87 -12.29
CA ALA A 108 11.30 -6.20 -10.88
C ALA A 108 12.67 -6.83 -10.56
N ASP A 109 13.72 -6.01 -10.61
CA ASP A 109 15.05 -6.25 -10.07
C ASP A 109 14.86 -6.80 -8.64
N ASP A 110 15.84 -7.55 -8.12
CA ASP A 110 15.87 -8.23 -6.81
C ASP A 110 15.62 -7.34 -5.56
N ALA A 111 14.98 -6.18 -5.71
CA ALA A 111 14.52 -5.21 -4.74
C ALA A 111 13.62 -5.78 -3.64
N ASP A 112 13.15 -7.03 -3.75
CA ASP A 112 12.34 -7.67 -2.71
C ASP A 112 13.17 -8.18 -1.51
N ASP A 113 14.51 -8.27 -1.63
CA ASP A 113 15.35 -8.79 -0.53
C ASP A 113 15.88 -7.71 0.42
N LEU A 114 15.92 -6.43 0.01
CA LEU A 114 16.39 -5.33 0.87
C LEU A 114 15.23 -4.49 1.40
N LEU A 115 15.06 -4.48 2.73
CA LEU A 115 14.09 -3.60 3.39
C LEU A 115 14.58 -2.16 3.33
N LEU A 116 14.16 -1.43 2.30
CA LEU A 116 14.38 0.00 2.19
C LEU A 116 13.27 0.78 2.90
N PRO A 117 13.58 1.95 3.50
CA PRO A 117 12.56 2.87 3.97
C PRO A 117 11.60 3.23 2.82
N THR A 118 10.30 3.08 3.04
CA THR A 118 9.27 3.64 2.17
C THR A 118 9.16 5.14 2.41
N ASP A 119 9.47 5.95 1.38
CA ASP A 119 9.47 7.42 1.41
C ASP A 119 8.08 8.02 1.66
N THR A 120 7.01 7.30 1.30
CA THR A 120 5.62 7.70 1.52
C THR A 120 4.83 6.62 2.27
N PRO A 121 3.82 6.97 3.09
CA PRO A 121 2.84 6.03 3.67
C PRO A 121 1.95 5.32 2.62
N HIS A 122 2.30 5.43 1.34
CA HIS A 122 1.47 5.06 0.19
C HIS A 122 2.26 4.09 -0.67
N ASP A 123 2.17 2.83 -0.26
CA ASP A 123 2.62 1.70 -1.04
C ASP A 123 1.51 1.37 -2.06
N LYS A 124 1.76 1.65 -3.36
CA LYS A 124 0.84 1.32 -4.46
C LYS A 124 0.44 -0.16 -4.46
N ALA A 125 1.29 -1.05 -3.95
CA ALA A 125 0.95 -2.47 -3.80
C ALA A 125 -0.09 -2.70 -2.68
N ALA A 126 -0.01 -1.94 -1.59
CA ALA A 126 -1.01 -1.96 -0.52
C ALA A 126 -2.37 -1.42 -0.99
N GLU A 127 -2.38 -0.39 -1.84
CA GLU A 127 -3.59 0.18 -2.44
C GLU A 127 -4.30 -0.84 -3.35
N LYS A 128 -3.56 -1.50 -4.24
CA LYS A 128 -4.09 -2.58 -5.09
C LYS A 128 -4.66 -3.73 -4.26
N ARG A 129 -4.04 -4.07 -3.13
CA ARG A 129 -4.54 -5.11 -2.21
C ARG A 129 -5.82 -4.68 -1.51
N LEU A 130 -5.88 -3.45 -0.98
CA LEU A 130 -7.06 -2.88 -0.35
C LEU A 130 -8.25 -2.84 -1.31
N TYR A 131 -8.03 -2.36 -2.53
CA TYR A 131 -9.06 -2.38 -3.58
C TYR A 131 -9.60 -3.80 -3.83
N ARG A 132 -8.72 -4.80 -3.99
CA ARG A 132 -9.13 -6.21 -4.21
C ARG A 132 -9.89 -6.80 -3.02
N GLU A 133 -9.51 -6.46 -1.79
CA GLU A 133 -10.22 -6.89 -0.58
C GLU A 133 -11.62 -6.26 -0.51
N LEU A 134 -11.74 -4.96 -0.80
CA LEU A 134 -13.03 -4.26 -0.82
C LEU A 134 -13.95 -4.75 -1.93
N ALA A 135 -13.42 -4.95 -3.13
CA ALA A 135 -14.17 -5.49 -4.27
C ALA A 135 -14.71 -6.89 -3.97
N ARG A 136 -13.92 -7.76 -3.29
CA ARG A 136 -14.40 -9.08 -2.86
C ARG A 136 -15.48 -9.01 -1.78
N ARG A 137 -15.37 -8.05 -0.84
CA ARG A 137 -16.32 -7.90 0.28
C ARG A 137 -17.66 -7.32 -0.17
N PHE A 138 -17.64 -6.30 -1.03
CA PHE A 138 -18.82 -5.58 -1.50
C PHE A 138 -19.25 -5.96 -2.92
N HIS A 139 -18.83 -7.12 -3.43
CA HIS A 139 -19.25 -7.57 -4.76
C HIS A 139 -20.78 -7.74 -4.82
N PRO A 140 -21.47 -7.26 -5.86
CA PRO A 140 -22.92 -7.32 -5.97
C PRO A 140 -23.48 -8.76 -6.04
N ASP A 141 -22.68 -9.72 -6.51
CA ASP A 141 -23.08 -11.14 -6.64
C ASP A 141 -23.25 -11.87 -5.30
N LEU A 142 -22.75 -11.30 -4.21
CA LEU A 142 -22.90 -11.85 -2.85
C LEU A 142 -24.19 -11.38 -2.15
N ALA A 143 -25.10 -10.71 -2.85
CA ALA A 143 -26.35 -10.20 -2.28
C ALA A 143 -27.44 -11.27 -2.22
N GLU A 144 -28.11 -11.40 -1.08
CA GLU A 144 -29.26 -12.31 -0.91
C GLU A 144 -30.61 -11.61 -1.17
N THR A 145 -30.65 -10.28 -1.05
CA THR A 145 -31.87 -9.46 -1.21
C THR A 145 -31.66 -8.31 -2.19
N ALA A 146 -32.75 -7.84 -2.82
CA ALA A 146 -32.70 -6.73 -3.78
C ALA A 146 -32.19 -5.41 -3.15
N VAL A 147 -32.47 -5.18 -1.86
CA VAL A 147 -31.99 -4.00 -1.12
C VAL A 147 -30.48 -4.08 -0.90
N GLU A 148 -29.97 -5.26 -0.55
CA GLU A 148 -28.54 -5.51 -0.39
C GLU A 148 -27.80 -5.41 -1.73
N GLN A 149 -28.38 -5.90 -2.82
CA GLN A 149 -27.79 -5.81 -4.15
C GLN A 149 -27.62 -4.36 -4.59
N ALA A 150 -28.63 -3.51 -4.38
CA ALA A 150 -28.56 -2.09 -4.67
C ALA A 150 -27.47 -1.37 -3.84
N TYR A 151 -27.34 -1.72 -2.55
CA TYR A 151 -26.32 -1.16 -1.67
C TYR A 151 -24.90 -1.60 -2.07
N ARG A 152 -24.67 -2.89 -2.29
CA ARG A 152 -23.38 -3.42 -2.75
C ARG A 152 -22.97 -2.82 -4.10
N THR A 153 -23.92 -2.62 -5.01
CA THR A 153 -23.67 -1.96 -6.30
C THR A 153 -23.23 -0.51 -6.13
N SER A 154 -23.88 0.25 -5.24
CA SER A 154 -23.50 1.65 -4.99
C SER A 154 -22.12 1.76 -4.32
N ILE A 155 -21.81 0.90 -3.36
CA ILE A 155 -20.49 0.83 -2.71
C ILE A 155 -19.41 0.39 -3.70
N MET A 156 -19.67 -0.61 -4.54
CA MET A 156 -18.73 -1.05 -5.57
C MET A 156 -18.43 0.07 -6.59
N SER A 157 -19.44 0.85 -6.97
CA SER A 157 -19.26 2.03 -7.82
C SER A 157 -18.37 3.09 -7.14
N ALA A 158 -18.59 3.35 -5.84
CA ALA A 158 -17.76 4.28 -5.07
C ALA A 158 -16.30 3.78 -4.93
N ILE A 159 -16.09 2.47 -4.70
CA ILE A 159 -14.76 1.85 -4.64
C ILE A 159 -14.04 2.01 -5.99
N ASN A 160 -14.72 1.73 -7.10
CA ASN A 160 -14.16 1.86 -8.44
C ASN A 160 -13.77 3.32 -8.74
N SER A 161 -14.63 4.28 -8.37
CA SER A 161 -14.36 5.71 -8.57
C SER A 161 -13.18 6.18 -7.72
N ALA A 162 -13.10 5.79 -6.44
CA ALA A 162 -11.99 6.13 -5.57
C ALA A 162 -10.67 5.56 -6.10
N TYR A 163 -10.68 4.32 -6.59
CA TYR A 163 -9.49 3.70 -7.18
C TYR A 163 -9.06 4.39 -8.49
N GLN A 164 -10.00 4.76 -9.37
CA GLN A 164 -9.69 5.45 -10.63
C GLN A 164 -9.04 6.83 -10.43
N VAL A 165 -9.42 7.54 -9.37
CA VAL A 165 -8.87 8.87 -9.05
C VAL A 165 -7.65 8.78 -8.10
N ASN A 166 -7.21 7.55 -7.75
CA ASN A 166 -6.18 7.27 -6.74
C ASN A 166 -6.48 7.92 -5.36
N ASP A 167 -7.76 8.02 -4.98
CA ASP A 167 -8.19 8.50 -3.67
C ASP A 167 -8.16 7.36 -2.65
N ILE A 168 -6.97 7.13 -2.10
CA ILE A 168 -6.70 6.07 -1.12
C ILE A 168 -7.47 6.32 0.18
N GLN A 169 -7.63 7.58 0.56
CA GLN A 169 -8.35 7.94 1.78
C GLN A 169 -9.82 7.56 1.65
N ALA A 170 -10.43 7.78 0.48
CA ALA A 170 -11.78 7.33 0.19
C ALA A 170 -11.90 5.80 0.22
N LEU A 171 -10.89 5.04 -0.25
CA LEU A 171 -10.88 3.58 -0.12
C LEU A 171 -10.86 3.13 1.35
N TYR A 172 -10.07 3.79 2.20
CA TYR A 172 -10.08 3.51 3.64
C TYR A 172 -11.38 3.93 4.33
N ASP A 173 -12.04 4.99 3.88
CA ASP A 173 -13.35 5.40 4.36
C ASP A 173 -14.40 4.34 4.02
N LEU A 174 -14.41 3.85 2.77
CA LEU A 174 -15.28 2.79 2.29
C LEU A 174 -15.04 1.45 3.01
N ALA A 175 -13.80 1.16 3.41
CA ALA A 175 -13.47 -0.04 4.18
C ALA A 175 -14.16 -0.09 5.56
N GLY A 176 -14.45 1.09 6.13
CA GLY A 176 -15.17 1.22 7.39
C GLY A 176 -16.69 1.11 7.26
N GLU A 177 -17.27 1.25 6.07
CA GLU A 177 -18.72 1.41 5.90
C GLU A 177 -19.55 0.22 6.45
N LEU A 178 -20.83 0.51 6.72
CA LEU A 178 -21.77 -0.43 7.34
C LEU A 178 -21.90 -1.71 6.51
N GLU A 179 -21.90 -2.85 7.19
CA GLU A 179 -22.23 -4.13 6.56
C GLU A 179 -23.73 -4.17 6.20
N PRO A 180 -24.12 -4.89 5.14
CA PRO A 180 -25.53 -5.08 4.78
C PRO A 180 -26.40 -5.58 5.95
N GLY A 181 -25.85 -6.45 6.80
CA GLY A 181 -26.53 -6.93 8.01
C GLY A 181 -26.75 -5.85 9.08
N GLU A 182 -25.83 -4.88 9.20
CA GLU A 182 -25.97 -3.75 10.14
C GLU A 182 -27.07 -2.77 9.66
N ILE A 183 -27.23 -2.61 8.35
CA ILE A 183 -28.30 -1.81 7.74
C ILE A 183 -29.67 -2.48 7.96
N ALA A 184 -29.75 -3.79 7.73
CA ALA A 184 -30.97 -4.58 7.97
C ALA A 184 -31.38 -4.55 9.46
N GLU A 185 -30.40 -4.60 10.37
CA GLU A 185 -30.65 -4.49 11.81
C GLU A 185 -31.30 -3.14 12.17
N LEU A 186 -30.75 -2.03 11.68
CA LEU A 186 -31.27 -0.69 11.95
C LEU A 186 -32.68 -0.47 11.41
N ALA A 187 -32.97 -1.02 10.22
CA ALA A 187 -34.29 -0.93 9.60
C ALA A 187 -35.38 -1.61 10.45
N GLY A 188 -35.05 -2.69 11.16
CA GLY A 188 -35.96 -3.43 12.04
C GLY A 188 -36.26 -2.78 13.40
N ILE A 189 -35.61 -1.67 13.76
CA ILE A 189 -35.81 -1.03 15.07
C ILE A 189 -36.84 0.10 14.96
N GLU A 190 -38.03 -0.07 15.53
CA GLU A 190 -39.10 0.94 15.48
C GLU A 190 -38.92 2.09 16.47
N VAL A 191 -38.31 1.84 17.64
CA VAL A 191 -38.16 2.85 18.70
C VAL A 191 -37.01 3.82 18.35
N PRO A 192 -37.26 5.13 18.19
CA PRO A 192 -36.25 6.09 17.72
C PRO A 192 -35.03 6.20 18.63
N GLU A 193 -35.22 6.20 19.95
CA GLU A 193 -34.12 6.31 20.92
C GLU A 193 -33.19 5.09 20.88
N VAL A 194 -33.77 3.90 20.75
CA VAL A 194 -33.04 2.63 20.63
C VAL A 194 -32.27 2.59 19.30
N ARG A 195 -32.91 3.02 18.20
CA ARG A 195 -32.27 3.12 16.88
C ARG A 195 -31.07 4.06 16.92
N ARG A 196 -31.23 5.27 17.49
CA ARG A 196 -30.15 6.25 17.62
C ARG A 196 -28.97 5.73 18.44
N LEU A 197 -29.22 5.08 19.58
CA LEU A 197 -28.14 4.47 20.37
C LEU A 197 -27.43 3.37 19.57
N ARG A 198 -28.18 2.56 18.82
CA ARG A 198 -27.60 1.52 17.98
C ARG A 198 -26.74 2.09 16.85
N GLU A 199 -27.21 3.12 16.17
CA GLU A 199 -26.44 3.87 15.16
C GLU A 199 -25.11 4.39 15.72
N LEU A 200 -25.13 4.94 16.94
CA LEU A 200 -23.93 5.44 17.59
C LEU A 200 -22.93 4.31 17.93
N ILE A 201 -23.43 3.16 18.42
CA ILE A 201 -22.60 1.97 18.68
C ILE A 201 -21.95 1.49 17.38
N LEU A 202 -22.74 1.32 16.32
CA LEU A 202 -22.26 0.88 15.01
C LEU A 202 -21.24 1.86 14.43
N LYS A 203 -21.46 3.17 14.59
CA LYS A 203 -20.48 4.20 14.21
C LYS A 203 -19.16 4.02 14.95
N CYS A 204 -19.19 3.77 16.27
CA CYS A 204 -17.98 3.51 17.06
C CYS A 204 -17.26 2.24 16.56
N HIS A 205 -18.00 1.16 16.32
CA HIS A 205 -17.42 -0.08 15.79
C HIS A 205 -16.79 0.10 14.41
N ARG A 206 -17.43 0.87 13.52
CA ARG A 206 -16.89 1.25 12.21
C ARG A 206 -15.57 2.00 12.33
N LEU A 207 -15.54 3.07 13.13
CA LEU A 207 -14.33 3.87 13.29
C LEU A 207 -13.20 3.02 13.90
N ARG A 208 -13.53 2.12 14.83
CA ARG A 208 -12.57 1.19 15.42
C ARG A 208 -12.02 0.21 14.37
N ARG A 209 -12.88 -0.37 13.53
CA ARG A 209 -12.48 -1.24 12.41
C ARG A 209 -11.53 -0.49 11.46
N LYS A 210 -11.85 0.77 11.13
CA LYS A 210 -11.01 1.63 10.30
C LYS A 210 -9.62 1.85 10.93
N ALA A 211 -9.56 2.25 12.20
CA ALA A 211 -8.30 2.46 12.90
C ALA A 211 -7.44 1.18 12.96
N GLN A 212 -8.07 0.03 13.22
CA GLN A 212 -7.38 -1.27 13.24
C GLN A 212 -6.86 -1.69 11.86
N LEU A 213 -7.60 -1.38 10.79
CA LEU A 213 -7.14 -1.67 9.43
C LEU A 213 -5.93 -0.81 9.08
N GLN A 214 -5.99 0.49 9.38
CA GLN A 214 -4.86 1.41 9.19
C GLN A 214 -3.62 0.94 9.96
N LEU A 215 -3.80 0.49 11.20
CA LEU A 215 -2.72 -0.07 12.02
C LEU A 215 -2.10 -1.32 11.38
N ARG A 216 -2.93 -2.23 10.86
CA ARG A 216 -2.44 -3.43 10.16
C ARG A 216 -1.69 -3.08 8.88
N THR A 217 -2.14 -2.07 8.13
CA THR A 217 -1.40 -1.58 6.96
C THR A 217 -0.07 -0.99 7.40
N LEU A 218 -0.08 -0.07 8.38
CA LEU A 218 1.12 0.57 8.90
C LEU A 218 2.18 -0.47 9.30
N ARG A 219 1.80 -1.51 10.07
CA ARG A 219 2.70 -2.59 10.50
C ARG A 219 3.27 -3.43 9.35
N ARG A 220 2.62 -3.45 8.17
CA ARG A 220 3.12 -4.16 6.99
C ARG A 220 4.11 -3.34 6.17
N GLU A 221 4.14 -2.03 6.35
CA GLU A 221 5.07 -1.15 5.64
C GLU A 221 6.54 -1.47 6.02
N ASN A 222 7.44 -1.32 5.06
CA ASN A 222 8.85 -1.64 5.26
C ASN A 222 9.48 -0.84 6.41
N THR A 223 9.16 0.46 6.54
CA THR A 223 9.63 1.30 7.66
C THR A 223 9.19 0.81 9.02
N ALA A 224 7.97 0.28 9.13
CA ALA A 224 7.48 -0.26 10.40
C ALA A 224 8.17 -1.60 10.73
N ARG A 225 8.40 -2.45 9.73
CA ARG A 225 9.18 -3.69 9.89
C ARG A 225 10.63 -3.42 10.28
N MET A 226 11.25 -2.41 9.67
CA MET A 226 12.58 -1.93 10.03
C MET A 226 12.63 -1.41 11.47
N TRP A 227 11.65 -0.60 11.87
CA TRP A 227 11.52 -0.10 13.24
C TRP A 227 11.37 -1.24 14.27
N LEU A 228 10.51 -2.24 13.98
CA LEU A 228 10.37 -3.42 14.84
C LEU A 228 11.67 -4.22 14.96
N ARG A 229 12.40 -4.39 13.85
CA ARG A 229 13.71 -5.05 13.85
C ARG A 229 14.76 -4.24 14.62
N ALA A 230 14.71 -2.92 14.56
CA ALA A 230 15.58 -2.05 15.35
C ALA A 230 15.34 -2.23 16.85
N GLN A 231 14.07 -2.25 17.30
CA GLN A 231 13.74 -2.51 18.70
C GLN A 231 14.26 -3.86 19.20
N GLN A 232 14.14 -4.92 18.40
CA GLN A 232 14.65 -6.25 18.76
C GLN A 232 16.18 -6.28 18.90
N LEU A 233 16.89 -5.47 18.11
CA LEU A 233 18.35 -5.39 18.15
C LEU A 233 18.87 -4.52 19.30
N ASP A 234 18.13 -3.46 19.66
CA ASP A 234 18.40 -2.69 20.88
C ASP A 234 18.29 -3.56 22.15
N GLU A 235 17.39 -4.54 22.17
CA GLU A 235 17.29 -5.54 23.26
C GLU A 235 18.49 -6.50 23.34
N THR A 236 19.27 -6.63 22.26
CA THR A 236 20.44 -7.51 22.17
C THR A 236 21.78 -6.76 22.17
N ASP A 237 21.77 -5.47 22.54
CA ASP A 237 22.95 -4.58 22.61
C ASP A 237 23.71 -4.43 21.27
N ALA A 238 23.04 -4.70 20.14
CA ALA A 238 23.60 -4.58 18.81
C ALA A 238 23.14 -3.28 18.13
N ASP A 239 24.08 -2.49 17.58
CA ASP A 239 23.75 -1.27 16.85
C ASP A 239 23.08 -1.57 15.50
N TYR A 240 21.75 -1.47 15.46
CA TYR A 240 20.93 -1.67 14.27
C TYR A 240 21.42 -0.88 13.05
N TRP A 241 21.86 0.36 13.24
CA TRP A 241 22.26 1.23 12.13
C TRP A 241 23.53 0.75 11.45
N SER A 242 24.48 0.25 12.23
CA SER A 242 25.72 -0.33 11.69
C SER A 242 25.43 -1.55 10.79
N VAL A 243 24.45 -2.37 11.17
CA VAL A 243 24.05 -3.56 10.41
C VAL A 243 23.42 -3.15 9.07
N ILE A 244 22.42 -2.28 9.10
CA ILE A 244 21.72 -1.81 7.89
C ILE A 244 22.69 -1.08 6.96
N LYS A 245 23.57 -0.23 7.51
CA LYS A 245 24.54 0.51 6.70
C LYS A 245 25.46 -0.43 5.92
N ARG A 246 25.99 -1.45 6.61
CA ARG A 246 26.85 -2.47 5.98
C ARG A 246 26.11 -3.30 4.94
N GLU A 247 24.84 -3.65 5.20
CA GLU A 247 24.00 -4.35 4.22
C GLU A 247 23.80 -3.49 2.96
N LEU A 248 23.49 -2.19 3.12
CA LEU A 248 23.34 -1.25 2.01
C LEU A 248 24.65 -1.06 1.23
N GLU A 249 25.77 -0.87 1.91
CA GLU A 249 27.09 -0.74 1.28
C GLU A 249 27.46 -2.00 0.48
N ALA A 250 27.14 -3.19 1.00
CA ALA A 250 27.37 -4.44 0.28
C ALA A 250 26.50 -4.55 -0.99
N VAL A 251 25.25 -4.08 -0.95
CA VAL A 251 24.38 -4.03 -2.13
C VAL A 251 24.87 -2.99 -3.14
N ILE A 252 25.28 -1.80 -2.68
CA ILE A 252 25.83 -0.76 -3.55
C ILE A 252 27.05 -1.30 -4.30
N THR A 253 28.02 -1.87 -3.59
CA THR A 253 29.23 -2.42 -4.24
C THR A 253 28.91 -3.54 -5.24
N LYS A 254 27.96 -4.43 -4.92
CA LYS A 254 27.48 -5.44 -5.89
C LYS A 254 26.88 -4.77 -7.14
N ARG A 255 26.03 -3.77 -6.97
CA ARG A 255 25.36 -3.07 -8.08
C ARG A 255 26.32 -2.22 -8.91
N GLU A 256 27.31 -1.59 -8.29
CA GLU A 256 28.39 -0.88 -8.99
C GLU A 256 29.13 -1.82 -9.94
N LEU A 257 29.47 -3.03 -9.48
CA LEU A 257 30.12 -4.03 -10.35
C LEU A 257 29.23 -4.45 -11.51
N GLU A 258 27.93 -4.68 -11.27
CA GLU A 258 26.97 -5.00 -12.34
C GLU A 258 26.88 -3.87 -13.38
N VAL A 259 26.82 -2.62 -12.93
CA VAL A 259 26.79 -1.44 -13.82
C VAL A 259 28.07 -1.34 -14.65
N VAL A 260 29.25 -1.58 -14.05
CA VAL A 260 30.53 -1.58 -14.78
C VAL A 260 30.54 -2.64 -15.87
N ILE A 261 30.13 -3.87 -15.57
CA ILE A 261 30.07 -4.97 -16.54
C ILE A 261 29.11 -4.63 -17.68
N LEU A 262 27.93 -4.08 -17.39
CA LEU A 262 26.97 -3.68 -18.42
C LEU A 262 27.49 -2.53 -19.28
N ARG A 263 28.18 -1.54 -18.69
CA ARG A 263 28.84 -0.46 -19.44
C ARG A 263 29.86 -1.02 -20.42
N GLU A 264 30.72 -1.94 -19.98
CA GLU A 264 31.71 -2.57 -20.85
C GLU A 264 31.02 -3.30 -22.02
N GLN A 265 29.95 -4.05 -21.77
CA GLN A 265 29.20 -4.74 -22.82
C GLN A 265 28.58 -3.78 -23.83
N VAL A 266 27.97 -2.68 -23.37
CA VAL A 266 27.42 -1.64 -24.24
C VAL A 266 28.54 -1.05 -25.12
N THR A 267 29.68 -0.67 -24.54
CA THR A 267 30.79 -0.08 -25.31
C THR A 267 31.34 -1.02 -26.38
N VAL A 268 31.40 -2.34 -26.11
CA VAL A 268 31.84 -3.33 -27.10
C VAL A 268 30.85 -3.45 -28.25
N LEU A 269 29.54 -3.45 -27.97
CA LEU A 269 28.50 -3.51 -29.00
C LEU A 269 28.40 -2.22 -29.81
N GLU A 270 28.56 -1.06 -29.18
CA GLU A 270 28.59 0.24 -29.88
C GLU A 270 29.75 0.30 -30.87
N ALA A 271 30.95 -0.14 -30.46
CA ALA A 271 32.09 -0.24 -31.36
C ALA A 271 31.82 -1.17 -32.55
N GLN A 272 31.09 -2.28 -32.35
CA GLN A 272 30.68 -3.17 -33.44
C GLN A 272 29.64 -2.54 -34.36
N ASN A 273 28.69 -1.79 -33.81
CA ASN A 273 27.67 -1.05 -34.56
C ASN A 273 28.29 0.04 -35.45
N GLU A 274 29.34 0.73 -34.99
CA GLU A 274 30.10 1.70 -35.80
C GLU A 274 30.84 1.06 -36.99
N HIS A 275 31.33 -0.18 -36.85
CA HIS A 275 32.03 -0.87 -37.94
C HIS A 275 31.10 -1.27 -39.10
N VAL A 276 29.79 -1.42 -38.86
CA VAL A 276 28.79 -1.68 -39.90
C VAL A 276 28.72 -0.52 -40.90
N ASP A 277 28.91 0.72 -40.45
CA ASP A 277 28.91 1.93 -41.29
C ASP A 277 30.02 1.90 -42.36
N SER A 278 31.21 1.42 -41.98
CA SER A 278 32.36 1.35 -42.89
C SER A 278 32.24 0.29 -43.99
N THR A 279 31.33 -0.68 -43.80
CA THR A 279 31.18 -1.83 -44.71
C THR A 279 30.07 -1.60 -45.74
N ILE A 280 29.12 -0.70 -45.47
CA ILE A 280 28.00 -0.38 -46.37
C ILE A 280 28.40 0.69 -47.41
N ASP A 281 29.40 1.52 -47.12
CA ASP A 281 29.90 2.60 -48.00
C ASP A 281 31.07 2.19 -48.94
N SER A 282 31.37 0.88 -49.07
CA SER A 282 32.35 0.31 -50.02
C SER A 282 31.71 -0.61 -51.04
#